data_AF-A0A0L6JX90-F1
#
_entry.id   AF-A0A0L6JX90-F1
#
_cell.length_a   1.000
_cell.length_b   1.000
_cell.length_c   1.000
_cell.angle_alpha   90.00
_cell.angle_beta   90.00
_cell.angle_gamma   90.00
#
_symmetry.space_group_name_H-M   'P 1'
#
loop_
_entity.id
_entity.type
_entity.pdbx_description
1 polymer ?
#
loop_
_entity_poly.entity_id
_entity_poly.type
_entity_poly.pdbx_seq_one_letter_code
_entity_poly.pdbx_strand_id
1 'polypeptide(L)'
;MIATINKQQLLRLKDELIQAIYIVNNQKQRETPKFLSYLNVMKKNIETCIDCDYDGLEELVGYLCDDWTMACKVDYGLGTWYVKDDNIDIKATENRKFDQAIIEIDKILQTNHIMARTWYDSNDLHNIGLSFNKCKNDWDTMINDIINKYGLIKSEIAVIPDDIWTYAKYLSIASDNNSLINWFSKEIPGFGYLAPLEIVKLVNGENILRSFMMDITI
;
A
#
# COMPACT_ATOMS: atom_id res chain seq x y z
N MET A 1 -3.71 -18.81 -20.80
CA MET A 1 -2.56 -19.75 -20.88
C MET A 1 -2.32 -20.20 -19.46
N ILE A 2 -2.40 -21.49 -19.15
CA ILE A 2 -2.14 -21.99 -17.78
C ILE A 2 -0.63 -21.92 -17.56
N ALA A 3 -0.19 -21.31 -16.47
CA ALA A 3 1.23 -21.23 -16.15
C ALA A 3 1.82 -22.64 -16.03
N THR A 4 2.98 -22.88 -16.65
CA THR A 4 3.71 -24.14 -16.43
C THR A 4 4.64 -23.94 -15.24
N ILE A 5 4.39 -24.66 -14.15
CA ILE A 5 5.14 -24.56 -12.89
C ILE A 5 5.94 -25.85 -12.69
N ASN A 6 7.24 -25.73 -12.46
CA ASN A 6 8.10 -26.86 -12.12
C ASN A 6 8.13 -27.12 -10.60
N LYS A 7 8.68 -28.28 -10.17
CA LYS A 7 8.76 -28.64 -8.74
C LYS A 7 9.46 -27.58 -7.87
N GLN A 8 10.48 -26.90 -8.39
CA GLN A 8 11.19 -25.85 -7.65
C GLN A 8 10.32 -24.60 -7.45
N GLN A 9 9.58 -24.18 -8.48
CA GLN A 9 8.63 -23.07 -8.40
C GLN A 9 7.45 -23.43 -7.48
N LEU A 10 7.02 -24.68 -7.44
CA LEU A 10 5.98 -25.15 -6.51
C LEU A 10 6.43 -25.06 -5.05
N LEU A 11 7.67 -25.45 -4.74
CA LEU A 11 8.26 -25.30 -3.41
C LEU A 11 8.37 -23.81 -3.04
N ARG A 12 8.83 -22.98 -3.97
CA ARG A 12 8.90 -21.53 -3.76
C ARG A 12 7.52 -20.93 -3.48
N LEU A 13 6.50 -21.33 -4.23
CA LEU A 13 5.12 -20.90 -4.05
C LEU A 13 4.61 -21.26 -2.65
N LYS A 14 4.91 -22.47 -2.16
CA LYS A 14 4.59 -22.90 -0.79
C LYS A 14 5.23 -21.99 0.25
N ASP A 15 6.51 -21.69 0.11
CA ASP A 15 7.25 -20.86 1.07
C ASP A 15 6.66 -19.44 1.15
N GLU A 16 6.37 -18.83 0.00
CA GLU A 16 5.76 -17.49 -0.05
C GLU A 16 4.33 -17.48 0.50
N LEU A 17 3.53 -18.53 0.26
CA LEU A 17 2.22 -18.69 0.88
C LEU A 17 2.32 -18.79 2.39
N ILE A 18 3.26 -19.58 2.91
CA ILE A 18 3.51 -19.70 4.36
C ILE A 18 3.87 -18.34 4.95
N GLN A 19 4.75 -17.58 4.29
CA GLN A 19 5.15 -16.24 4.74
C GLN A 19 3.96 -15.28 4.76
N ALA A 20 3.17 -15.20 3.69
CA ALA A 20 1.99 -14.34 3.61
C ALA A 20 0.96 -14.69 4.68
N ILE A 21 0.64 -15.98 4.84
CA ILE A 21 -0.30 -16.49 5.86
C ILE A 21 0.21 -16.18 7.28
N TYR A 22 1.51 -16.36 7.54
CA TYR A 22 2.11 -16.06 8.84
C TYR A 22 1.96 -14.57 9.20
N ILE A 23 2.26 -13.67 8.26
CA ILE A 23 2.11 -12.22 8.49
C ILE A 23 0.66 -11.87 8.83
N VAL A 24 -0.30 -12.40 8.07
CA VAL A 24 -1.74 -12.15 8.29
C VAL A 24 -2.19 -12.68 9.65
N ASN A 25 -1.81 -13.90 10.01
CA ASN A 25 -2.20 -14.52 11.28
C ASN A 25 -1.61 -13.84 12.52
N ASN A 26 -0.47 -13.18 12.39
CA ASN A 26 0.14 -12.45 13.51
C ASN A 26 -0.46 -11.06 13.74
N GLN A 27 -1.37 -10.62 12.86
CA GLN A 27 -2.03 -9.34 13.05
C GLN A 27 -3.11 -9.40 14.12
N LYS A 28 -3.12 -8.41 15.01
CA LYS A 28 -4.19 -8.22 16.02
C LYS A 28 -5.47 -7.63 15.41
N GLN A 29 -5.71 -7.81 14.12
CA GLN A 29 -6.90 -7.31 13.46
C GLN A 29 -8.13 -8.08 13.95
N ARG A 30 -9.25 -7.37 14.17
CA ARG A 30 -10.49 -7.96 14.72
C ARG A 30 -11.16 -8.95 13.76
N GLU A 31 -10.96 -8.78 12.46
CA GLU A 31 -11.59 -9.59 11.43
C GLU A 31 -10.54 -10.33 10.61
N THR A 32 -10.76 -11.63 10.44
CA THR A 32 -9.94 -12.46 9.56
C THR A 32 -10.24 -12.09 8.11
N PRO A 33 -9.23 -11.71 7.30
CA PRO A 33 -9.46 -11.35 5.91
C PRO A 33 -10.01 -12.53 5.10
N LYS A 34 -11.01 -12.27 4.25
CA LYS A 34 -11.66 -13.33 3.46
C LYS A 34 -10.70 -14.03 2.50
N PHE A 35 -9.70 -13.33 1.97
CA PHE A 35 -8.69 -13.94 1.09
C PHE A 35 -7.89 -15.06 1.79
N LEU A 36 -7.78 -15.03 3.12
CA LEU A 36 -6.95 -15.97 3.88
C LEU A 36 -7.42 -17.42 3.72
N SER A 37 -8.72 -17.66 3.55
CA SER A 37 -9.23 -19.02 3.30
C SER A 37 -8.66 -19.60 2.00
N TYR A 38 -8.56 -18.81 0.94
CA TYR A 38 -8.00 -19.25 -0.34
C TYR A 38 -6.51 -19.53 -0.23
N LEU A 39 -5.74 -18.66 0.45
CA LEU A 39 -4.32 -18.90 0.66
C LEU A 39 -4.08 -20.22 1.42
N ASN A 40 -4.91 -20.53 2.42
CA ASN A 40 -4.83 -21.79 3.16
C ASN A 40 -5.20 -23.01 2.29
N VAL A 41 -6.21 -22.90 1.42
CA VAL A 41 -6.57 -23.96 0.47
C VAL A 41 -5.42 -24.21 -0.51
N MET A 42 -4.86 -23.15 -1.10
CA MET A 42 -3.70 -23.25 -1.98
C MET A 42 -2.52 -23.94 -1.30
N LYS A 43 -2.17 -23.49 -0.08
CA LYS A 43 -1.10 -24.11 0.72
C LYS A 43 -1.35 -25.62 0.91
N LYS A 44 -2.56 -25.99 1.32
CA LYS A 44 -2.94 -27.40 1.57
C LYS A 44 -2.86 -28.24 0.30
N ASN A 45 -3.30 -27.71 -0.84
CA ASN A 45 -3.25 -28.41 -2.13
C ASN A 45 -1.81 -28.65 -2.57
N ILE A 46 -0.91 -27.67 -2.37
CA ILE A 46 0.52 -27.83 -2.66
C ILE A 46 1.15 -28.86 -1.72
N GLU A 47 0.86 -28.80 -0.42
CA GLU A 47 1.34 -29.79 0.56
C GLU A 47 0.92 -31.21 0.19
N THR A 48 -0.35 -31.40 -0.15
CA THR A 48 -0.89 -32.70 -0.58
C THR A 48 -0.18 -33.20 -1.85
N CYS A 49 0.05 -32.32 -2.83
CA CYS A 49 0.76 -32.68 -4.06
C CYS A 49 2.19 -33.14 -3.78
N ILE A 50 2.90 -32.48 -2.86
CA ILE A 50 4.27 -32.84 -2.48
C ILE A 50 4.29 -34.16 -1.71
N ASP A 51 3.41 -34.31 -0.71
CA ASP A 51 3.38 -35.47 0.18
C ASP A 51 3.00 -36.77 -0.57
N CYS A 52 2.19 -36.65 -1.62
CA CYS A 52 1.77 -37.79 -2.46
C CYS A 52 2.63 -38.00 -3.72
N ASP A 53 3.68 -37.19 -3.95
CA ASP A 53 4.45 -37.12 -5.21
C ASP A 53 3.55 -37.14 -6.46
N TYR A 54 2.49 -36.33 -6.41
CA TYR A 54 1.46 -36.29 -7.46
C TYR A 54 2.03 -35.75 -8.78
N ASP A 55 1.69 -36.41 -9.89
CA ASP A 55 2.19 -36.14 -11.23
C ASP A 55 1.34 -35.13 -12.02
N GLY A 56 0.10 -34.87 -11.59
CA GLY A 56 -0.83 -33.92 -12.21
C GLY A 56 -0.58 -32.45 -11.88
N LEU A 57 0.67 -31.98 -12.01
CA LEU A 57 1.03 -30.58 -11.71
C LEU A 57 0.18 -29.58 -12.50
N GLU A 58 -0.17 -29.87 -13.76
CA GLU A 58 -0.99 -28.97 -14.57
C GLU A 58 -2.39 -28.73 -13.97
N GLU A 59 -3.03 -29.79 -13.47
CA GLU A 59 -4.34 -29.70 -12.82
C GLU A 59 -4.25 -28.88 -11.53
N LEU A 60 -3.22 -29.14 -10.71
CA LEU A 60 -2.95 -28.36 -9.51
C LEU A 60 -2.79 -26.87 -9.83
N VAL A 61 -2.00 -26.51 -10.85
CA VAL A 61 -1.80 -25.10 -11.21
C VAL A 61 -3.12 -24.44 -11.61
N GLY A 62 -4.02 -25.15 -12.30
CA GLY A 62 -5.37 -24.68 -12.59
C GLY A 62 -6.11 -24.25 -11.32
N TYR A 63 -6.18 -25.13 -10.32
CA TYR A 63 -6.83 -24.82 -9.04
C TYR A 63 -6.16 -23.66 -8.29
N LEU A 64 -4.82 -23.61 -8.29
CA LEU A 64 -4.08 -22.53 -7.63
C LEU A 64 -4.33 -21.17 -8.28
N CYS A 65 -4.43 -21.10 -9.60
CA CYS A 65 -4.77 -19.88 -10.32
C CYS A 65 -6.19 -19.42 -10.01
N ASP A 66 -7.16 -20.34 -9.94
CA ASP A 66 -8.56 -20.01 -9.60
C ASP A 66 -8.67 -19.46 -8.18
N ASP A 67 -8.05 -20.13 -7.20
CA ASP A 67 -8.03 -19.69 -5.80
C ASP A 67 -7.31 -18.33 -5.65
N TRP A 68 -6.20 -18.13 -6.36
CA TRP A 68 -5.47 -16.86 -6.36
C TRP A 68 -6.30 -15.72 -6.95
N THR A 69 -6.96 -15.97 -8.08
CA THR A 69 -7.87 -15.01 -8.70
C THR A 69 -8.99 -14.62 -7.75
N MET A 70 -9.55 -15.59 -7.02
CA MET A 70 -10.57 -15.33 -5.99
C MET A 70 -10.03 -14.52 -4.82
N ALA A 71 -8.80 -14.82 -4.34
CA ALA A 71 -8.14 -14.05 -3.30
C ALA A 71 -7.91 -12.58 -3.72
N CYS A 72 -7.56 -12.35 -4.98
CA CYS A 72 -7.26 -11.02 -5.54
C CYS A 72 -8.50 -10.16 -5.83
N LYS A 73 -9.71 -10.75 -5.89
CA LYS A 73 -10.94 -9.98 -6.08
C LYS A 73 -11.10 -8.92 -4.99
N VAL A 74 -11.57 -7.73 -5.38
CA VAL A 74 -11.76 -6.57 -4.49
C VAL A 74 -12.58 -6.94 -3.24
N ASP A 75 -13.65 -7.73 -3.40
CA ASP A 75 -14.52 -8.16 -2.30
C ASP A 75 -13.83 -9.05 -1.24
N TYR A 76 -12.69 -9.63 -1.60
CA TYR A 76 -11.87 -10.50 -0.74
C TYR A 76 -10.65 -9.77 -0.17
N GLY A 77 -10.21 -8.71 -0.85
CA GLY A 77 -9.43 -7.62 -0.26
C GLY A 77 -7.92 -7.80 -0.26
N LEU A 78 -7.35 -8.84 -0.90
CA LEU A 78 -5.90 -9.09 -0.86
C LEU A 78 -5.07 -7.88 -1.35
N GLY A 79 -5.43 -7.32 -2.52
CA GLY A 79 -4.69 -6.19 -3.11
C GLY A 79 -4.73 -4.90 -2.28
N THR A 80 -5.71 -4.75 -1.39
CA THR A 80 -5.89 -3.58 -0.52
C THR A 80 -5.57 -3.86 0.94
N TRP A 81 -5.26 -5.10 1.30
CA TRP A 81 -4.98 -5.47 2.69
C TRP A 81 -3.54 -5.14 3.06
N TYR A 82 -3.36 -4.68 4.30
CA TYR A 82 -2.04 -4.36 4.85
C TYR A 82 -2.06 -4.52 6.38
N VAL A 83 -0.87 -4.69 6.92
CA VAL A 83 -0.56 -4.63 8.35
C VAL A 83 -0.81 -3.21 8.85
N LYS A 84 -1.64 -3.10 9.90
CA LYS A 84 -1.93 -1.86 10.60
C LYS A 84 -1.12 -1.87 11.90
N ASP A 85 -0.14 -0.98 12.00
CA ASP A 85 0.67 -0.78 13.19
C ASP A 85 0.93 0.71 13.37
N ASP A 86 0.89 1.20 14.61
CA ASP A 86 1.16 2.60 14.95
C ASP A 86 2.66 2.93 14.82
N ASN A 87 3.53 1.92 14.92
CA ASN A 87 4.94 2.07 14.64
C ASN A 87 5.18 1.97 13.13
N ILE A 88 5.56 3.09 12.53
CA ILE A 88 5.77 3.20 11.07
C ILE A 88 6.84 2.26 10.54
N ASP A 89 7.92 2.00 11.29
CA ASP A 89 9.00 1.13 10.84
C ASP A 89 8.56 -0.34 10.81
N ILE A 90 7.76 -0.76 11.81
CA ILE A 90 7.13 -2.08 11.84
C ILE A 90 6.11 -2.19 10.71
N LYS A 91 5.22 -1.20 10.55
CA LYS A 91 4.23 -1.13 9.46
C LYS A 91 4.93 -1.28 8.11
N ALA A 92 5.98 -0.51 7.84
CA ALA A 92 6.70 -0.57 6.58
C ALA A 92 7.41 -1.91 6.37
N THR A 93 8.11 -2.41 7.38
CA THR A 93 8.87 -3.65 7.29
C THR A 93 7.97 -4.86 7.03
N GLU A 94 6.89 -5.01 7.79
CA GLU A 94 5.98 -6.14 7.65
C GLU A 94 5.20 -6.07 6.34
N ASN A 95 4.76 -4.88 5.91
CA ASN A 95 4.07 -4.73 4.64
C ASN A 95 4.97 -4.95 3.42
N ARG A 96 6.26 -4.56 3.47
CA ARG A 96 7.23 -4.90 2.40
C ARG A 96 7.42 -6.41 2.28
N LYS A 97 7.52 -7.13 3.41
CA LYS A 97 7.61 -8.60 3.41
C LYS A 97 6.35 -9.22 2.83
N PHE A 98 5.19 -8.71 3.22
CA PHE A 98 3.91 -9.19 2.72
C PHE A 98 3.78 -8.97 1.20
N ASP A 99 4.05 -7.75 0.73
CA ASP A 99 4.03 -7.38 -0.69
C ASP A 99 4.97 -8.24 -1.50
N GLN A 100 6.20 -8.44 -1.02
CA GLN A 100 7.17 -9.29 -1.69
C GLN A 100 6.64 -10.72 -1.88
N ALA A 101 6.00 -11.28 -0.85
CA ALA A 101 5.46 -12.63 -0.91
C ALA A 101 4.30 -12.72 -1.93
N ILE A 102 3.34 -11.79 -1.88
CA ILE A 102 2.18 -11.82 -2.79
C ILE A 102 2.56 -11.50 -4.23
N ILE A 103 3.55 -10.65 -4.47
CA ILE A 103 4.09 -10.37 -5.82
C ILE A 103 4.79 -11.61 -6.38
N GLU A 104 5.57 -12.31 -5.57
CA GLU A 104 6.27 -13.52 -6.02
C GLU A 104 5.27 -14.66 -6.32
N ILE A 105 4.21 -14.81 -5.51
CA ILE A 105 3.09 -15.72 -5.82
C ILE A 105 2.46 -15.34 -7.17
N ASP A 106 2.08 -14.07 -7.35
CA ASP A 106 1.44 -13.56 -8.56
C ASP A 106 2.27 -13.80 -9.82
N LYS A 107 3.59 -13.63 -9.69
CA LYS A 107 4.60 -13.84 -10.73
C LYS A 107 4.78 -15.32 -11.08
N ILE A 108 4.85 -16.20 -10.07
CA ILE A 108 4.95 -17.66 -10.29
C ILE A 108 3.70 -18.16 -11.03
N LEU A 109 2.52 -17.68 -10.65
CA LEU A 109 1.24 -18.02 -11.29
C LEU A 109 0.98 -17.27 -12.61
N GLN A 110 1.80 -16.25 -12.93
CA GLN A 110 1.71 -15.42 -14.14
C GLN A 110 0.34 -14.73 -14.33
N THR A 111 -0.28 -14.29 -13.24
CA THR A 111 -1.65 -13.73 -13.29
C THR A 111 -1.69 -12.20 -13.35
N ASN A 112 -0.63 -11.51 -12.91
CA ASN A 112 -0.50 -10.04 -12.93
C ASN A 112 -1.66 -9.31 -12.21
N HIS A 113 -2.18 -9.88 -11.12
CA HIS A 113 -3.23 -9.28 -10.33
C HIS A 113 -2.71 -8.31 -9.27
N ILE A 114 -1.45 -8.44 -8.86
CA ILE A 114 -0.87 -7.66 -7.77
C ILE A 114 0.04 -6.56 -8.32
N MET A 115 -0.21 -5.33 -7.86
CA MET A 115 0.68 -4.20 -8.10
C MET A 115 1.55 -3.95 -6.87
N ALA A 116 2.83 -3.67 -7.12
CA ALA A 116 3.75 -3.27 -6.06
C ALA A 116 3.29 -1.97 -5.40
N ARG A 117 3.31 -1.93 -4.06
CA ARG A 117 2.94 -0.76 -3.29
C ARG A 117 4.16 -0.15 -2.64
N THR A 118 4.09 1.14 -2.38
CA THR A 118 5.16 1.87 -1.69
C THR A 118 4.87 1.89 -0.21
N TRP A 119 5.89 1.59 0.59
CA TRP A 119 5.85 1.63 2.04
C TRP A 119 7.01 2.48 2.51
N TYR A 120 6.75 3.44 3.39
CA TYR A 120 7.76 4.36 3.91
C TYR A 120 8.05 4.02 5.37
N ASP A 121 9.33 3.79 5.68
CA ASP A 121 9.79 3.79 7.06
C ASP A 121 10.20 5.21 7.50
N SER A 122 10.57 5.38 8.77
CA SER A 122 10.97 6.68 9.32
C SER A 122 12.14 7.30 8.57
N ASN A 123 13.08 6.49 8.09
CA ASN A 123 14.26 6.96 7.37
C ASN A 123 13.88 7.44 5.97
N ASP A 124 13.02 6.72 5.26
CA ASP A 124 12.50 7.17 3.96
C ASP A 124 11.78 8.51 4.09
N LEU A 125 10.88 8.63 5.06
CA LEU A 125 10.14 9.87 5.30
C LEU A 125 11.08 11.01 5.70
N HIS A 126 12.07 10.75 6.55
CA HIS A 126 13.08 11.74 6.89
C HIS A 126 13.83 12.23 5.65
N ASN A 127 14.23 11.31 4.77
CA ASN A 127 14.92 11.64 3.52
C ASN A 127 14.04 12.41 2.54
N ILE A 128 12.74 12.13 2.48
CA ILE A 128 11.77 12.93 1.71
C ILE A 128 11.72 14.36 2.26
N GLY A 129 11.55 14.51 3.58
CA GLY A 129 11.51 15.83 4.22
C GLY A 129 12.79 16.65 4.04
N LEU A 130 13.96 16.00 4.03
CA LEU A 130 15.24 16.65 3.73
C LEU A 130 15.36 17.01 2.24
N SER A 131 14.91 16.12 1.36
CA SER A 131 14.99 16.29 -0.09
C SER A 131 14.06 17.38 -0.60
N PHE A 132 12.95 17.66 0.08
CA PHE A 132 12.06 18.76 -0.23
C PHE A 132 12.80 20.11 -0.33
N ASN A 133 13.87 20.32 0.43
CA ASN A 133 14.68 21.54 0.33
C ASN A 133 15.23 21.78 -1.09
N LYS A 134 15.38 20.74 -1.92
CA LYS A 134 15.83 20.85 -3.30
C LYS A 134 14.74 21.40 -4.23
N CYS A 135 13.46 21.13 -3.94
CA CYS A 135 12.31 21.62 -4.71
C CYS A 135 11.52 22.73 -3.99
N LYS A 136 12.03 23.22 -2.85
CA LYS A 136 11.37 24.27 -2.05
C LYS A 136 11.08 25.53 -2.86
N ASN A 137 12.02 25.96 -3.70
CA ASN A 137 11.80 27.15 -4.54
C ASN A 137 10.65 26.95 -5.53
N ASP A 138 10.46 25.72 -6.03
CA ASP A 138 9.38 25.38 -6.94
C ASP A 138 8.03 25.42 -6.20
N TRP A 139 7.97 24.85 -5.00
CA TRP A 139 6.81 24.98 -4.10
C TRP A 139 6.48 26.43 -3.81
N ASP A 140 7.47 27.21 -3.34
CA ASP A 140 7.30 28.60 -2.95
C ASP A 140 6.81 29.44 -4.14
N THR A 141 7.34 29.20 -5.35
CA THR A 141 6.88 29.88 -6.56
C THR A 141 5.43 29.52 -6.87
N MET A 142 5.11 28.22 -6.94
CA MET A 142 3.78 27.72 -7.25
C MET A 142 2.73 28.22 -6.25
N ILE A 143 3.02 28.17 -4.95
CA ILE A 143 2.07 28.60 -3.93
C ILE A 143 1.88 30.11 -3.94
N ASN A 144 2.95 30.89 -4.15
CA ASN A 144 2.82 32.34 -4.25
C ASN A 144 1.95 32.76 -5.44
N ASP A 145 2.07 32.09 -6.59
CA ASP A 145 1.20 32.33 -7.74
C ASP A 145 -0.28 32.04 -7.41
N ILE A 146 -0.55 30.94 -6.71
CA ILE A 146 -1.90 30.57 -6.27
C ILE A 146 -2.43 31.61 -5.27
N ILE A 147 -1.65 31.99 -4.26
CA ILE A 147 -2.03 32.96 -3.23
C ILE A 147 -2.29 34.34 -3.86
N ASN A 148 -1.46 34.78 -4.80
CA ASN A 148 -1.64 36.06 -5.48
C ASN A 148 -2.93 36.10 -6.30
N LYS A 149 -3.35 34.97 -6.88
CA LYS A 149 -4.53 34.89 -7.74
C LYS A 149 -5.83 34.63 -6.97
N TYR A 150 -5.79 33.79 -5.94
CA TYR A 150 -6.98 33.29 -5.25
C TYR A 150 -7.04 33.65 -3.76
N GLY A 151 -5.96 34.21 -3.20
CA GLY A 151 -5.81 34.51 -1.78
C GLY A 151 -5.30 33.31 -0.97
N LEU A 152 -4.69 33.60 0.18
CA LEU A 152 -4.34 32.60 1.18
C LEU A 152 -5.61 32.17 1.94
N ILE A 153 -5.89 30.87 1.97
CA ILE A 153 -7.01 30.30 2.70
C ILE A 153 -6.48 29.71 4.01
N LYS A 154 -7.00 30.20 5.13
CA LYS A 154 -6.67 29.63 6.44
C LYS A 154 -7.16 28.20 6.57
N SER A 155 -6.30 27.34 7.09
CA SER A 155 -6.64 25.97 7.39
C SER A 155 -7.69 25.87 8.49
N GLU A 156 -8.67 24.99 8.32
CA GLU A 156 -9.62 24.63 9.38
C GLU A 156 -9.03 23.61 10.36
N ILE A 157 -7.86 23.03 10.05
CA ILE A 157 -7.13 22.12 10.91
C ILE A 157 -5.85 22.80 11.39
N ALA A 158 -5.78 23.09 12.69
CA ALA A 158 -4.70 23.89 13.28
C ALA A 158 -3.26 23.36 13.03
N VAL A 159 -3.10 22.04 12.83
CA VAL A 159 -1.79 21.42 12.58
C VAL A 159 -1.42 21.35 11.09
N ILE A 160 -2.36 21.66 10.19
CA ILE A 160 -2.11 21.72 8.75
C ILE A 160 -1.75 23.17 8.39
N PRO A 161 -0.56 23.41 7.80
CA PRO A 161 -0.18 24.73 7.32
C PRO A 161 -1.16 25.32 6.30
N ASP A 162 -1.36 26.64 6.37
CA ASP A 162 -2.28 27.38 5.49
C ASP A 162 -1.90 27.24 4.00
N ASP A 163 -0.61 27.10 3.68
CA ASP A 163 -0.14 26.90 2.31
C ASP A 163 -0.55 25.53 1.75
N ILE A 164 -0.36 24.46 2.53
CA ILE A 164 -0.84 23.11 2.15
C ILE A 164 -2.36 23.09 2.00
N TRP A 165 -3.09 23.72 2.92
CA TRP A 165 -4.55 23.81 2.84
C TRP A 165 -5.02 24.57 1.61
N THR A 166 -4.41 25.72 1.33
CA THR A 166 -4.69 26.54 0.15
C THR A 166 -4.41 25.76 -1.13
N TYR A 167 -3.29 25.02 -1.18
CA TYR A 167 -2.95 24.18 -2.31
C TYR A 167 -3.96 23.03 -2.52
N ALA A 168 -4.35 22.34 -1.45
CA ALA A 168 -5.37 21.28 -1.51
C ALA A 168 -6.73 21.81 -2.02
N LYS A 169 -7.09 23.04 -1.62
CA LYS A 169 -8.28 23.74 -2.12
C LYS A 169 -8.18 24.09 -3.60
N TYR A 170 -7.03 24.60 -4.02
CA TYR A 170 -6.76 24.91 -5.42
C TYR A 170 -6.85 23.66 -6.31
N LEU A 171 -6.27 22.54 -5.86
CA LEU A 171 -6.36 21.24 -6.53
C LEU A 171 -7.78 20.65 -6.53
N SER A 172 -8.73 21.25 -5.81
CA SER A 172 -10.10 20.74 -5.68
C SER A 172 -10.15 19.27 -5.22
N ILE A 173 -9.24 18.89 -4.30
CA ILE A 173 -9.16 17.53 -3.72
C ILE A 173 -10.51 17.08 -3.15
N ALA A 174 -11.31 18.03 -2.64
CA ALA A 174 -12.65 17.78 -2.13
C ALA A 174 -13.60 18.95 -2.43
N SER A 175 -14.89 18.65 -2.54
CA SER A 175 -15.95 19.60 -2.89
C SER A 175 -16.23 20.66 -1.82
N ASP A 176 -15.92 20.39 -0.56
CA ASP A 176 -16.22 21.25 0.58
C ASP A 176 -15.21 21.06 1.71
N ASN A 177 -15.28 21.90 2.75
CA ASN A 177 -14.32 21.89 3.86
C ASN A 177 -14.42 20.62 4.72
N ASN A 178 -15.62 20.10 4.97
CA ASN A 178 -15.78 18.87 5.77
C ASN A 178 -15.20 17.66 5.05
N SER A 179 -15.46 17.58 3.74
CA SER A 179 -14.89 16.55 2.87
C SER A 179 -13.36 16.66 2.80
N LEU A 180 -12.81 17.87 2.79
CA LEU A 180 -11.37 18.09 2.84
C LEU A 180 -10.76 17.70 4.19
N ILE A 181 -11.42 18.04 5.31
CA ILE A 181 -11.00 17.61 6.65
C ILE A 181 -10.96 16.08 6.75
N ASN A 182 -11.98 15.43 6.20
CA ASN A 182 -12.04 13.98 6.12
C ASN A 182 -10.89 13.40 5.28
N TRP A 183 -10.54 14.04 4.15
CA TRP A 183 -9.40 13.64 3.34
C TRP A 183 -8.07 13.74 4.10
N PHE A 184 -7.81 14.84 4.82
CA PHE A 184 -6.61 14.98 5.65
C PHE A 184 -6.52 13.91 6.75
N SER A 185 -7.65 13.35 7.17
CA SER A 185 -7.75 12.32 8.22
C SER A 185 -7.68 10.89 7.70
N LYS A 186 -7.69 10.67 6.38
CA LYS A 186 -7.73 9.35 5.76
C LYS A 186 -6.35 8.91 5.33
N GLU A 187 -6.06 7.62 5.50
CA GLU A 187 -4.86 6.99 4.92
C GLU A 187 -4.92 7.07 3.39
N ILE A 188 -3.81 7.51 2.78
CA ILE A 188 -3.70 7.66 1.33
C ILE A 188 -2.72 6.60 0.79
N PRO A 189 -3.14 5.69 -0.10
CA PRO A 189 -2.27 4.65 -0.64
C PRO A 189 -0.97 5.18 -1.25
N GLY A 190 -1.06 6.29 -2.01
CA GLY A 190 0.11 6.95 -2.61
C GLY A 190 1.09 7.51 -1.58
N PHE A 191 0.67 7.74 -0.33
CA PHE A 191 1.53 8.21 0.76
C PHE A 191 1.96 7.04 1.66
N GLY A 192 1.93 5.80 1.13
CA GLY A 192 2.24 4.59 1.89
C GLY A 192 1.21 4.29 2.96
N TYR A 193 -0.06 4.59 2.68
CA TYR A 193 -1.18 4.44 3.62
C TYR A 193 -0.96 5.22 4.91
N LEU A 194 -0.42 6.44 4.80
CA LEU A 194 -0.36 7.41 5.89
C LEU A 194 -1.43 8.48 5.67
N ALA A 195 -2.07 8.91 6.76
CA ALA A 195 -2.94 10.08 6.69
C ALA A 195 -2.10 11.36 6.70
N PRO A 196 -2.46 12.39 5.91
CA PRO A 196 -1.81 13.70 5.98
C PRO A 196 -1.66 14.25 7.41
N LEU A 197 -2.65 14.04 8.27
CA LEU A 197 -2.59 14.43 9.69
C LEU A 197 -1.57 13.64 10.53
N GLU A 198 -1.23 12.42 10.12
CA GLU A 198 -0.16 11.65 10.76
C GLU A 198 1.20 12.14 10.28
N ILE A 199 1.32 12.42 8.97
CA ILE A 199 2.55 12.91 8.34
C ILE A 199 3.03 14.21 8.99
N VAL A 200 2.15 15.20 9.16
CA VAL A 200 2.54 16.51 9.74
C VAL A 200 3.06 16.44 11.18
N LYS A 201 2.75 15.36 11.92
CA LYS A 201 3.22 15.16 13.30
C LYS A 201 4.66 14.63 13.37
N LEU A 202 5.21 14.18 12.24
CA LEU A 202 6.57 13.65 12.15
C LEU A 202 7.60 14.78 12.13
N VAL A 203 8.86 14.43 12.38
CA VAL A 203 9.98 15.37 12.20
C VAL A 203 10.06 15.77 10.73
N ASN A 204 10.04 17.09 10.47
CA ASN A 204 9.90 17.66 9.12
C ASN A 204 8.59 17.28 8.39
N GLY A 205 7.55 16.92 9.14
CA GLY A 205 6.26 16.44 8.63
C GLY A 205 5.61 17.35 7.59
N GLU A 206 5.71 18.67 7.77
CA GLU A 206 5.18 19.62 6.79
C GLU A 206 5.90 19.54 5.45
N ASN A 207 7.23 19.42 5.44
CA ASN A 207 8.01 19.30 4.21
C ASN A 207 7.75 17.97 3.50
N ILE A 208 7.57 16.91 4.28
CA ILE A 208 7.16 15.60 3.75
C ILE A 208 5.81 15.74 3.05
N LEU A 209 4.84 16.36 3.71
CA LEU A 209 3.51 16.56 3.13
C LEU A 209 3.56 17.48 1.90
N ARG A 210 4.33 18.58 1.91
CA ARG A 210 4.53 19.41 0.71
C ARG A 210 5.10 18.61 -0.46
N SER A 211 6.10 17.77 -0.21
CA SER A 211 6.66 16.87 -1.24
C SER A 211 5.58 15.96 -1.82
N PHE A 212 4.77 15.32 -0.98
CA PHE A 212 3.68 14.47 -1.44
C PHE A 212 2.60 15.24 -2.20
N MET A 213 2.28 16.46 -1.78
CA MET A 213 1.31 17.31 -2.47
C MET A 213 1.80 17.70 -3.87
N MET A 214 3.10 17.91 -4.07
CA MET A 214 3.68 18.18 -5.39
C MET A 214 3.56 17.01 -6.36
N ASP A 215 3.43 15.78 -5.85
CA ASP A 215 3.25 14.57 -6.68
C ASP A 215 1.79 14.36 -7.11
N ILE A 216 0.84 15.13 -6.57
CA ILE A 216 -0.57 15.08 -6.99
C ILE A 216 -0.68 15.81 -8.34
N THR A 217 -0.85 15.03 -9.41
CA THR A 217 -1.05 15.55 -10.76
C THR A 217 -2.49 16.07 -10.95
N ILE A 218 -2.62 17.17 -11.71
CA ILE A 218 -3.89 17.79 -12.14
C ILE A 218 -4.28 17.25 -13.51
#